data_AF-A0A1Y6D3Y3-F1
#
_entry.id   AF-A0A1Y6D3Y3-F1
#
_cell.length_a   1.000
_cell.length_b   1.000
_cell.length_c   1.000
_cell.angle_alpha   90.00
_cell.angle_beta   90.00
_cell.angle_gamma   90.00
#
_symmetry.space_group_name_H-M   'P 1'
#
loop_
_entity.id
_entity.type
_entity.pdbx_description
1 polymer ?
#
loop_
_entity_poly.entity_id
_entity_poly.type
_entity_poly.pdbx_seq_one_letter_code
_entity_poly.pdbx_strand_id
1 'polypeptide(L)'
;MLLRGACLVLALYGLGAAAEPYIPVEDAVVLERLPVAGAERRELRRARAELAAQPNGPGPALALARRYIALGRAEADPRYYGHAEAVLTPWLERPDPPPEAWVLRATLLQNRHDFAAALRDLDAAVRRDPRSAQAWLTRAAILEVQGDYPAALRSCWALAGLGTSLGATVCLGSVSSLAGRGEAAYKQLRAAVENSGTDDADELLWARTTLAEMAERLGHADQAEADYRAALGLGRRSPYLWAAYADFLLDHDRPTEVAGLLEGQARADGLLLRLALAEQRLGRSGFAGHAADLAARYAANQARGDASHLGEESRYALRIGHDPAAALRLAQANWSVQREPRDARAVLEAAQAARQPEAARPVLDFLARSGLQDARLAPLVAALAGGAR
;
A
#
# COMPACT_ATOMS: atom_id res chain seq x y z
N MET A 1 40.72 -63.30 -16.42
CA MET A 1 41.44 -62.02 -16.59
C MET A 1 40.43 -60.92 -16.85
N LEU A 2 40.23 -60.08 -15.83
CA LEU A 2 39.58 -58.76 -15.78
C LEU A 2 38.84 -58.24 -17.04
N LEU A 3 37.50 -58.17 -16.99
CA LEU A 3 36.74 -57.19 -17.76
C LEU A 3 36.12 -56.16 -16.80
N ARG A 4 36.55 -54.91 -16.96
CA ARG A 4 36.03 -53.70 -16.34
C ARG A 4 34.73 -53.30 -17.05
N GLY A 5 33.64 -53.08 -16.32
CA GLY A 5 32.42 -52.45 -16.83
C GLY A 5 32.06 -51.27 -15.92
N ALA A 6 32.23 -50.06 -16.45
CA ALA A 6 32.09 -48.81 -15.72
C ALA A 6 30.61 -48.44 -15.47
N CYS A 7 30.28 -48.09 -14.22
CA CYS A 7 29.03 -47.41 -13.88
C CYS A 7 29.06 -45.97 -14.43
N LEU A 8 28.18 -45.67 -15.38
CA LEU A 8 27.93 -44.32 -15.85
C LEU A 8 26.99 -43.63 -14.86
N VAL A 9 27.55 -42.78 -13.99
CA VAL A 9 26.77 -41.85 -13.16
C VAL A 9 26.32 -40.71 -14.06
N LEU A 10 25.05 -40.71 -14.46
CA LEU A 10 24.41 -39.56 -15.11
C LEU A 10 24.16 -38.49 -14.05
N ALA A 11 25.10 -37.56 -13.94
CA ALA A 11 24.90 -36.30 -13.24
C ALA A 11 23.88 -35.46 -14.03
N LEU A 12 22.64 -35.39 -13.54
CA LEU A 12 21.64 -34.43 -13.98
C LEU A 12 22.08 -33.04 -13.53
N TYR A 13 22.86 -32.35 -14.37
CA TYR A 13 23.06 -30.92 -14.24
C TYR A 13 21.72 -30.23 -14.54
N GLY A 14 21.14 -29.62 -13.50
CA GLY A 14 20.04 -28.70 -13.66
C GLY A 14 20.50 -27.51 -14.49
N LEU A 15 20.12 -27.47 -15.76
CA LEU A 15 20.24 -26.29 -16.59
C LEU A 15 19.27 -25.25 -16.01
N GLY A 16 19.83 -24.31 -15.23
CA GLY A 16 19.15 -23.05 -14.95
C GLY A 16 18.94 -22.34 -16.26
N ALA A 17 17.72 -22.40 -16.81
CA ALA A 17 17.34 -21.62 -17.96
C ALA A 17 17.24 -20.15 -17.55
N ALA A 18 18.37 -19.43 -17.65
CA ALA A 18 18.35 -17.98 -17.69
C ALA A 18 17.75 -17.59 -19.05
N ALA A 19 16.44 -17.33 -19.10
CA ALA A 19 15.83 -16.76 -20.29
C ALA A 19 16.44 -15.38 -20.54
N GLU A 20 17.02 -15.16 -21.72
CA GLU A 20 17.49 -13.82 -22.12
C GLU A 20 16.29 -12.85 -22.12
N PRO A 21 16.45 -11.63 -21.56
CA PRO A 21 15.42 -10.61 -21.63
C PRO A 21 15.04 -10.34 -23.09
N TYR A 22 13.76 -10.45 -23.42
CA TYR A 22 13.27 -10.10 -24.75
C TYR A 22 13.34 -8.58 -24.95
N ILE A 23 14.14 -8.15 -25.91
CA ILE A 23 14.25 -6.75 -26.32
C ILE A 23 13.43 -6.57 -27.60
N PRO A 24 12.32 -5.82 -27.58
CA PRO A 24 11.56 -5.55 -28.80
C PRO A 24 12.42 -4.80 -29.83
N VAL A 25 12.34 -5.25 -31.09
CA VAL A 25 13.16 -4.73 -32.21
C VAL A 25 12.61 -3.43 -32.82
N GLU A 26 11.37 -3.07 -32.49
CA GLU A 26 10.70 -1.85 -32.96
C GLU A 26 9.62 -1.39 -31.95
N ASP A 27 9.32 -0.09 -31.92
CA ASP A 27 8.36 0.52 -30.97
C ASP A 27 6.93 -0.01 -31.13
N ALA A 28 6.60 -0.60 -32.28
CA ALA A 28 5.28 -1.14 -32.58
C ALA A 28 5.01 -2.50 -31.93
N VAL A 29 6.03 -3.17 -31.38
CA VAL A 29 5.86 -4.49 -30.76
C VAL A 29 5.03 -4.37 -29.48
N VAL A 30 3.85 -5.00 -29.49
CA VAL A 30 3.00 -5.09 -28.31
C VAL A 30 3.53 -6.18 -27.38
N LEU A 31 4.25 -5.77 -26.34
CA LEU A 31 4.75 -6.67 -25.29
C LEU A 31 3.61 -7.30 -24.48
N GLU A 32 2.62 -6.48 -24.10
CA GLU A 32 1.47 -6.94 -23.32
C GLU A 32 0.26 -6.02 -23.54
N ARG A 33 -0.94 -6.59 -23.44
CA ARG A 33 -2.20 -5.83 -23.42
C ARG A 33 -2.76 -5.82 -22.00
N LEU A 34 -2.76 -4.64 -21.38
CA LEU A 34 -3.24 -4.50 -20.01
C LEU A 34 -4.74 -4.85 -19.89
N PRO A 35 -5.12 -5.59 -18.84
CA PRO A 35 -6.51 -5.86 -18.52
C PRO A 35 -7.15 -4.55 -18.07
N VAL A 36 -8.10 -4.07 -18.86
CA VAL A 36 -8.89 -2.88 -18.55
C VAL A 36 -10.33 -3.21 -18.91
N ALA A 37 -11.24 -2.99 -17.96
CA ALA A 37 -12.68 -3.15 -18.16
C ALA A 37 -13.16 -2.33 -19.37
N GLY A 38 -14.26 -2.76 -20.00
CA GLY A 38 -14.75 -2.15 -21.24
C GLY A 38 -15.04 -0.65 -21.12
N ALA A 39 -15.60 -0.21 -19.99
CA ALA A 39 -15.89 1.19 -19.71
C ALA A 39 -14.60 2.02 -19.54
N GLU A 40 -13.73 1.62 -18.63
CA GLU A 40 -12.42 2.25 -18.39
C GLU A 40 -11.58 2.37 -19.67
N ARG A 41 -11.61 1.35 -20.53
CA ARG A 41 -10.89 1.37 -21.81
C ARG A 41 -11.43 2.44 -22.75
N ARG A 42 -12.76 2.66 -22.79
CA ARG A 42 -13.38 3.71 -23.58
C ARG A 42 -13.03 5.10 -23.04
N GLU A 43 -13.06 5.26 -21.72
CA GLU A 43 -12.70 6.52 -21.06
C GLU A 43 -11.24 6.88 -21.29
N LEU A 44 -10.33 5.90 -21.21
CA LEU A 44 -8.91 6.12 -21.48
C LEU A 44 -8.66 6.51 -22.94
N ARG A 45 -9.35 5.87 -23.89
CA ARG A 45 -9.27 6.25 -25.31
C ARG A 45 -9.77 7.67 -25.53
N ARG A 46 -10.88 8.05 -24.89
CA ARG A 46 -11.43 9.40 -24.95
C ARG A 46 -10.45 10.44 -24.41
N ALA A 47 -9.89 10.21 -23.22
CA ALA A 47 -8.93 11.12 -22.61
C ALA A 47 -7.65 11.29 -23.46
N ARG A 48 -7.16 10.20 -24.09
CA ARG A 48 -6.05 10.27 -25.05
C ARG A 48 -6.39 11.09 -26.29
N ALA A 49 -7.60 10.92 -26.84
CA ALA A 49 -8.06 11.71 -27.98
C ALA A 49 -8.22 13.21 -27.63
N GLU A 50 -8.71 13.53 -26.43
CA GLU A 50 -8.82 14.90 -25.93
C GLU A 50 -7.44 15.56 -25.80
N LEU A 51 -6.44 14.84 -25.28
CA LEU A 51 -5.05 15.33 -25.23
C LEU A 51 -4.47 15.53 -26.64
N ALA A 52 -4.71 14.60 -27.57
CA ALA A 52 -4.24 14.72 -28.95
C ALA A 52 -4.85 15.93 -29.68
N ALA A 53 -6.11 16.28 -29.38
CA ALA A 53 -6.76 17.45 -29.92
C ALA A 53 -6.25 18.78 -29.32
N GLN A 54 -5.69 18.74 -28.11
CA GLN A 54 -5.22 19.93 -27.37
C GLN A 54 -3.85 19.68 -26.73
N PRO A 55 -2.78 19.46 -27.54
CA PRO A 55 -1.49 19.00 -27.04
C PRO A 55 -0.77 20.01 -26.13
N ASN A 56 -1.14 21.29 -26.23
CA ASN A 56 -0.54 22.39 -25.47
C ASN A 56 -1.37 22.86 -24.26
N GLY A 57 -2.52 22.25 -24.00
CA GLY A 57 -3.37 22.56 -22.85
C GLY A 57 -3.13 21.64 -21.64
N PRO A 58 -2.93 22.17 -20.41
CA PRO A 58 -2.65 21.32 -19.24
C PRO A 58 -3.84 20.46 -18.84
N GLY A 59 -5.08 20.95 -19.03
CA GLY A 59 -6.30 20.28 -18.59
C GLY A 59 -6.41 18.82 -19.07
N PRO A 60 -6.36 18.54 -20.38
CA PRO A 60 -6.44 17.17 -20.91
C PRO A 60 -5.31 16.26 -20.42
N ALA A 61 -4.08 16.78 -20.28
CA ALA A 61 -2.95 16.00 -19.78
C ALA A 61 -3.14 15.63 -18.29
N LEU A 62 -3.51 16.60 -17.46
CA LEU A 62 -3.77 16.37 -16.03
C LEU A 62 -4.95 15.41 -15.82
N ALA A 63 -6.01 15.54 -16.63
CA ALA A 63 -7.14 14.61 -16.61
C ALA A 63 -6.72 13.18 -17.00
N LEU A 64 -5.89 13.01 -18.02
CA LEU A 64 -5.36 11.71 -18.42
C LEU A 64 -4.44 11.11 -17.34
N ALA A 65 -3.58 11.91 -16.73
CA ALA A 65 -2.71 11.49 -15.64
C ALA A 65 -3.52 11.02 -14.41
N ARG A 66 -4.58 11.75 -14.02
CA ARG A 66 -5.51 11.32 -12.95
C ARG A 66 -6.12 9.95 -13.24
N ARG A 67 -6.54 9.71 -14.48
CA ARG A 67 -7.13 8.42 -14.89
C ARG A 67 -6.12 7.28 -14.79
N TYR A 68 -4.88 7.52 -15.22
CA TYR A 68 -3.83 6.52 -15.05
C TYR A 68 -3.54 6.22 -13.57
N ILE A 69 -3.48 7.24 -12.71
CA ILE A 69 -3.33 7.04 -11.26
C ILE A 69 -4.49 6.22 -10.69
N ALA A 70 -5.74 6.52 -11.08
CA ALA A 70 -6.91 5.78 -10.63
C ALA A 70 -6.85 4.30 -11.08
N LEU A 71 -6.46 4.04 -12.32
CA LEU A 71 -6.27 2.66 -12.83
C LEU A 71 -5.14 1.93 -12.12
N GLY A 72 -4.01 2.59 -11.88
CA GLY A 72 -2.90 2.02 -11.11
C GLY A 72 -3.32 1.57 -9.71
N ARG A 73 -4.18 2.35 -9.04
CA ARG A 73 -4.75 1.99 -7.73
C ARG A 73 -5.76 0.85 -7.80
N ALA A 74 -6.69 0.91 -8.75
CA ALA A 74 -7.78 -0.06 -8.87
C ALA A 74 -7.31 -1.45 -9.34
N GLU A 75 -6.30 -1.49 -10.21
CA GLU A 75 -5.71 -2.72 -10.75
C GLU A 75 -4.47 -3.18 -9.98
N ALA A 76 -3.94 -2.34 -9.08
CA ALA A 76 -2.65 -2.54 -8.41
C ALA A 76 -1.52 -2.84 -9.42
N ASP A 77 -1.48 -2.09 -10.51
CA ASP A 77 -0.54 -2.27 -11.62
C ASP A 77 0.34 -1.02 -11.80
N PRO A 78 1.65 -1.10 -11.50
CA PRO A 78 2.54 0.06 -11.52
C PRO A 78 2.78 0.64 -12.92
N ARG A 79 2.43 -0.08 -13.99
CA ARG A 79 2.59 0.40 -15.37
C ARG A 79 1.75 1.63 -15.65
N TYR A 80 0.56 1.73 -15.05
CA TYR A 80 -0.26 2.93 -15.17
C TYR A 80 0.40 4.14 -14.50
N TYR A 81 1.13 3.96 -13.40
CA TYR A 81 1.89 5.06 -12.79
C TYR A 81 2.97 5.58 -13.74
N GLY A 82 3.69 4.69 -14.43
CA GLY A 82 4.64 5.10 -15.48
C GLY A 82 3.98 5.88 -16.62
N HIS A 83 2.78 5.49 -17.04
CA HIS A 83 2.02 6.27 -18.02
C HIS A 83 1.58 7.64 -17.50
N ALA A 84 1.20 7.75 -16.23
CA ALA A 84 0.88 9.04 -15.62
C ALA A 84 2.10 9.96 -15.59
N GLU A 85 3.28 9.44 -15.23
CA GLU A 85 4.52 10.22 -15.21
C GLU A 85 4.88 10.75 -16.59
N ALA A 86 4.85 9.90 -17.61
CA ALA A 86 5.13 10.31 -18.99
C ALA A 86 4.20 11.45 -19.46
N VAL A 87 2.93 11.43 -19.05
CA VAL A 87 1.98 12.51 -19.36
C VAL A 87 2.30 13.80 -18.60
N LEU A 88 2.82 13.71 -17.37
CA LEU A 88 3.10 14.86 -16.52
C LEU A 88 4.44 15.54 -16.83
N THR A 89 5.46 14.81 -17.30
CA THR A 89 6.83 15.32 -17.49
C THR A 89 6.88 16.66 -18.24
N PRO A 90 6.25 16.84 -19.41
CA PRO A 90 6.34 18.11 -20.16
C PRO A 90 5.72 19.32 -19.43
N TRP A 91 4.88 19.09 -18.43
CA TRP A 91 4.22 20.15 -17.64
C TRP A 91 5.06 20.55 -16.44
N LEU A 92 5.76 19.58 -15.85
CA LEU A 92 6.62 19.78 -14.70
C LEU A 92 7.93 20.49 -15.06
N GLU A 93 8.37 20.38 -16.31
CA GLU A 93 9.58 21.03 -16.83
C GLU A 93 9.36 22.50 -17.25
N ARG A 94 8.12 22.99 -17.20
CA ARG A 94 7.82 24.39 -17.52
C ARG A 94 8.32 25.34 -16.43
N PRO A 95 8.64 26.60 -16.77
CA PRO A 95 9.02 27.61 -15.76
C PRO A 95 7.94 27.87 -14.70
N ASP A 96 6.65 27.75 -15.08
CA ASP A 96 5.49 27.84 -14.17
C ASP A 96 4.61 26.59 -14.33
N PRO A 97 4.95 25.47 -13.67
CA PRO A 97 4.15 24.25 -13.72
C PRO A 97 2.75 24.47 -13.13
N PRO A 98 1.70 23.85 -13.69
CA PRO A 98 0.38 23.85 -13.07
C PRO A 98 0.43 23.26 -11.64
N PRO A 99 -0.19 23.87 -10.62
CA PRO A 99 -0.14 23.34 -9.25
C PRO A 99 -0.64 21.89 -9.14
N GLU A 100 -1.68 21.54 -9.91
CA GLU A 100 -2.20 20.17 -9.97
C GLU A 100 -1.15 19.17 -10.49
N ALA A 101 -0.22 19.57 -11.36
CA ALA A 101 0.85 18.69 -11.83
C ALA A 101 1.77 18.25 -10.67
N TRP A 102 2.09 19.16 -9.74
CA TRP A 102 2.83 18.83 -8.53
C TRP A 102 2.04 17.89 -7.62
N VAL A 103 0.72 18.09 -7.46
CA VAL A 103 -0.13 17.19 -6.66
C VAL A 103 -0.18 15.77 -7.26
N LEU A 104 -0.30 15.66 -8.58
CA LEU A 104 -0.30 14.37 -9.26
C LEU A 104 1.06 13.69 -9.21
N ARG A 105 2.17 14.42 -9.38
CA ARG A 105 3.52 13.85 -9.18
C ARG A 105 3.73 13.42 -7.73
N ALA A 106 3.33 14.23 -6.76
CA ALA A 106 3.42 13.86 -5.35
C ALA A 106 2.64 12.59 -5.01
N THR A 107 1.51 12.35 -5.67
CA THR A 107 0.74 11.10 -5.55
C THR A 107 1.52 9.88 -6.06
N LEU A 108 2.25 10.04 -7.17
CA LEU A 108 3.09 8.99 -7.75
C LEU A 108 4.33 8.73 -6.88
N LEU A 109 4.95 9.80 -6.38
CA LEU A 109 6.06 9.74 -5.45
C LEU A 109 5.66 9.11 -4.10
N GLN A 110 4.45 9.39 -3.61
CA GLN A 110 3.88 8.71 -2.44
C GLN A 110 3.80 7.20 -2.67
N ASN A 111 3.35 6.75 -3.83
CA ASN A 111 3.28 5.32 -4.13
C ASN A 111 4.66 4.64 -4.20
N ARG A 112 5.71 5.38 -4.58
CA ARG A 112 7.11 4.93 -4.59
C ARG A 112 7.85 5.15 -3.28
N HIS A 113 7.13 5.62 -2.26
CA HIS A 113 7.67 5.97 -0.95
C HIS A 113 8.77 7.07 -0.98
N ASP A 114 8.87 7.87 -2.06
CA ASP A 114 9.69 9.08 -2.10
C ASP A 114 8.92 10.25 -1.47
N PHE A 115 8.67 10.12 -0.17
CA PHE A 115 7.91 11.09 0.60
C PHE A 115 8.60 12.46 0.66
N ALA A 116 9.93 12.50 0.65
CA ALA A 116 10.68 13.75 0.70
C ALA A 116 10.46 14.59 -0.57
N ALA A 117 10.51 13.97 -1.77
CA ALA A 117 10.19 14.67 -3.01
C ALA A 117 8.71 15.04 -3.08
N ALA A 118 7.82 14.13 -2.67
CA ALA A 118 6.39 14.38 -2.66
C ALA A 118 6.01 15.59 -1.78
N LEU A 119 6.60 15.71 -0.59
CA LEU A 119 6.33 16.84 0.31
C LEU A 119 6.85 18.16 -0.25
N ARG A 120 7.99 18.18 -0.97
CA ARG A 120 8.46 19.40 -1.64
C ARG A 120 7.47 19.88 -2.70
N ASP A 121 6.91 18.95 -3.48
CA ASP A 121 5.89 19.24 -4.48
C ASP A 121 4.59 19.74 -3.84
N LEU A 122 4.14 19.09 -2.78
CA LEU A 122 2.92 19.48 -2.08
C LEU A 122 3.07 20.83 -1.40
N ASP A 123 4.23 21.12 -0.82
CA ASP A 123 4.55 22.42 -0.25
C ASP A 123 4.53 23.53 -1.32
N ALA A 124 5.02 23.26 -2.53
CA ALA A 124 4.89 24.19 -3.66
C ALA A 124 3.43 24.35 -4.11
N ALA A 125 2.69 23.25 -4.22
CA ALA A 125 1.29 23.23 -4.63
C ALA A 125 0.41 24.03 -3.66
N VAL A 126 0.48 23.80 -2.35
CA VAL A 126 -0.37 24.49 -1.36
C VAL A 126 0.00 25.96 -1.18
N ARG A 127 1.25 26.36 -1.47
CA ARG A 127 1.63 27.78 -1.52
C ARG A 127 1.01 28.48 -2.71
N ARG A 128 0.94 27.81 -3.86
CA ARG A 128 0.43 28.40 -5.11
C ARG A 128 -1.09 28.35 -5.21
N ASP A 129 -1.69 27.28 -4.71
CA ASP A 129 -3.13 27.08 -4.59
C ASP A 129 -3.49 26.55 -3.18
N PRO A 130 -3.68 27.45 -2.21
CA PRO A 130 -4.10 27.07 -0.85
C PRO A 130 -5.49 26.43 -0.79
N ARG A 131 -6.27 26.47 -1.87
CA ARG A 131 -7.63 25.90 -1.94
C ARG A 131 -7.65 24.49 -2.51
N SER A 132 -6.50 23.91 -2.83
CA SER A 132 -6.40 22.53 -3.32
C SER A 132 -6.65 21.52 -2.19
N ALA A 133 -7.89 21.04 -2.07
CA ALA A 133 -8.25 20.00 -1.10
C ALA A 133 -7.41 18.73 -1.26
N GLN A 134 -7.16 18.31 -2.50
CA GLN A 134 -6.34 17.13 -2.78
C GLN A 134 -4.88 17.32 -2.37
N ALA A 135 -4.30 18.52 -2.51
CA ALA A 135 -2.94 18.78 -2.05
C ALA A 135 -2.84 18.65 -0.53
N TRP A 136 -3.77 19.25 0.23
CA TRP A 136 -3.80 19.12 1.69
C TRP A 136 -4.01 17.69 2.14
N LEU A 137 -4.91 16.95 1.49
CA LEU A 137 -5.18 15.56 1.83
C LEU A 137 -3.97 14.66 1.56
N THR A 138 -3.34 14.79 0.39
CA THR A 138 -2.15 14.00 0.02
C THR A 138 -0.99 14.31 0.97
N ARG A 139 -0.82 15.58 1.34
CA ARG A 139 0.19 16.01 2.31
C ARG A 139 -0.07 15.44 3.69
N ALA A 140 -1.32 15.47 4.16
CA ALA A 140 -1.70 14.86 5.43
C ALA A 140 -1.40 13.36 5.44
N ALA A 141 -1.79 12.63 4.39
CA ALA A 141 -1.56 11.20 4.28
C ALA A 141 -0.06 10.84 4.31
N ILE A 142 0.79 11.59 3.62
CA ILE A 142 2.24 11.35 3.65
C ILE A 142 2.82 11.60 5.05
N LEU A 143 2.42 12.70 5.70
CA LEU A 143 2.89 13.02 7.05
C LEU A 143 2.38 12.00 8.08
N GLU A 144 1.16 11.49 7.90
CA GLU A 144 0.58 10.43 8.71
C GLU A 144 1.40 9.14 8.61
N VAL A 145 1.69 8.67 7.39
CA VAL A 145 2.49 7.44 7.21
C VAL A 145 3.94 7.64 7.64
N GLN A 146 4.48 8.86 7.64
CA GLN A 146 5.79 9.16 8.24
C GLN A 146 5.75 9.28 9.77
N GLY A 147 4.57 9.25 10.40
CA GLY A 147 4.40 9.41 11.85
C GLY A 147 4.53 10.85 12.35
N ASP A 148 4.57 11.87 11.48
CA ASP A 148 4.51 13.29 11.87
C ASP A 148 3.04 13.72 12.03
N TYR A 149 2.40 13.16 13.04
CA TYR A 149 1.00 13.43 13.34
C TYR A 149 0.69 14.92 13.58
N PRO A 150 1.54 15.71 14.27
CA PRO A 150 1.32 17.14 14.40
C PRO A 150 1.25 17.88 13.05
N ALA A 151 2.16 17.57 12.11
CA ALA A 151 2.13 18.19 10.78
C ALA A 151 0.97 17.66 9.91
N ALA A 152 0.63 16.38 10.04
CA ALA A 152 -0.53 15.79 9.37
C ALA A 152 -1.83 16.48 9.83
N LEU A 153 -2.02 16.68 11.15
CA LEU A 153 -3.17 17.40 11.70
C LEU A 153 -3.26 18.84 11.19
N ARG A 154 -2.14 19.57 11.08
CA ARG A 154 -2.15 20.92 10.48
C ARG A 154 -2.67 20.90 9.04
N SER A 155 -2.29 19.88 8.26
CA SER A 155 -2.77 19.71 6.88
C SER A 155 -4.25 19.35 6.84
N CYS A 156 -4.72 18.45 7.72
CA CYS A 156 -6.15 18.13 7.84
C CYS A 156 -6.99 19.33 8.29
N TRP A 157 -6.48 20.18 9.18
CA TRP A 157 -7.17 21.41 9.58
C TRP A 157 -7.23 22.44 8.45
N ALA A 158 -6.17 22.55 7.65
CA ALA A 158 -6.18 23.38 6.44
C ALA A 158 -7.25 22.90 5.45
N LEU A 159 -7.36 21.57 5.24
CA LEU A 159 -8.43 20.95 4.46
C LEU A 159 -9.82 21.27 5.03
N ALA A 160 -10.02 21.08 6.34
CA ALA A 160 -11.31 21.38 7.00
C ALA A 160 -11.71 22.85 6.87
N GLY A 161 -10.74 23.77 6.85
CA GLY A 161 -10.96 25.20 6.62
C GLY A 161 -11.48 25.55 5.22
N LEU A 162 -11.35 24.65 4.23
CA LEU A 162 -11.95 24.81 2.90
C LEU A 162 -13.44 24.45 2.86
N GLY A 163 -13.91 23.74 3.88
CA GLY A 163 -15.28 23.26 4.03
C GLY A 163 -15.31 21.94 4.80
N THR A 164 -16.28 21.80 5.71
CA THR A 164 -16.51 20.55 6.42
C THR A 164 -17.08 19.51 5.45
N SER A 165 -16.31 18.45 5.19
CA SER A 165 -16.71 17.28 4.39
C SER A 165 -16.47 16.00 5.19
N LEU A 166 -17.07 14.89 4.74
CA LEU A 166 -16.74 13.60 5.32
C LEU A 166 -15.26 13.29 5.11
N GLY A 167 -14.68 13.61 3.94
CA GLY A 167 -13.25 13.48 3.69
C GLY A 167 -12.35 14.28 4.66
N ALA A 168 -12.68 15.52 5.00
CA ALA A 168 -11.95 16.28 6.02
C ALA A 168 -12.05 15.63 7.41
N THR A 169 -13.21 15.05 7.73
CA THR A 169 -13.46 14.34 8.98
C THR A 169 -12.68 13.02 9.05
N VAL A 170 -12.59 12.28 7.94
CA VAL A 170 -11.76 11.07 7.83
C VAL A 170 -10.28 11.43 8.05
N CYS A 171 -9.78 12.49 7.42
CA CYS A 171 -8.40 12.97 7.61
C CYS A 171 -8.09 13.25 9.09
N LEU A 172 -8.92 14.07 9.76
CA LEU A 172 -8.74 14.39 11.17
C LEU A 172 -8.87 13.16 12.07
N GLY A 173 -9.84 12.30 11.79
CA GLY A 173 -10.11 11.06 12.53
C GLY A 173 -8.95 10.08 12.43
N SER A 174 -8.45 9.80 11.23
CA SER A 174 -7.35 8.87 11.00
C SER A 174 -6.10 9.30 11.78
N VAL A 175 -5.63 10.53 11.56
CA VAL A 175 -4.44 11.05 12.24
C VAL A 175 -4.62 11.14 13.76
N SER A 176 -5.79 11.60 14.24
CA SER A 176 -6.06 11.67 15.68
C SER A 176 -6.08 10.29 16.33
N SER A 177 -6.56 9.28 15.61
CA SER A 177 -6.56 7.90 16.10
C SER A 177 -5.15 7.36 16.35
N LEU A 178 -4.21 7.77 15.50
CA LEU A 178 -2.81 7.38 15.58
C LEU A 178 -2.02 8.20 16.61
N ALA A 179 -2.50 9.40 16.93
CA ALA A 179 -1.91 10.34 17.88
C ALA A 179 -2.50 10.23 19.31
N GLY A 180 -2.87 9.03 19.73
CA GLY A 180 -3.35 8.74 21.08
C GLY A 180 -4.77 9.21 21.43
N ARG A 181 -5.58 9.54 20.42
CA ARG A 181 -7.01 9.90 20.59
C ARG A 181 -7.94 8.89 19.91
N GLY A 182 -7.56 7.60 19.92
CA GLY A 182 -8.25 6.49 19.25
C GLY A 182 -9.77 6.48 19.42
N GLU A 183 -10.23 6.26 20.66
CA GLU A 183 -11.66 6.19 21.00
C GLU A 183 -12.46 7.43 20.60
N ALA A 184 -11.92 8.61 20.90
CA ALA A 184 -12.59 9.87 20.62
C ALA A 184 -12.72 10.10 19.10
N ALA A 185 -11.64 9.85 18.36
CA ALA A 185 -11.62 9.95 16.91
C ALA A 185 -12.59 8.96 16.26
N TYR A 186 -12.64 7.73 16.77
CA TYR A 186 -13.53 6.68 16.27
C TYR A 186 -15.00 7.07 16.42
N LYS A 187 -15.40 7.53 17.61
CA LYS A 187 -16.78 8.00 17.86
C LYS A 187 -17.16 9.17 16.95
N GLN A 188 -16.25 10.12 16.76
CA GLN A 188 -16.48 11.28 15.89
C GLN A 188 -16.65 10.88 14.42
N LEU A 189 -15.75 10.06 13.88
CA LEU A 189 -15.83 9.63 12.49
C LEU A 189 -17.07 8.75 12.25
N ARG A 190 -17.41 7.86 13.19
CA ARG A 190 -18.61 7.00 13.09
C ARG A 190 -19.87 7.84 13.01
N ALA A 191 -20.02 8.82 13.91
CA ALA A 191 -21.14 9.76 13.86
C ALA A 191 -21.16 10.56 12.55
N ALA A 192 -20.01 10.96 12.02
CA ALA A 192 -19.94 11.67 10.74
C ALA A 192 -20.39 10.79 9.56
N VAL A 193 -20.00 9.51 9.53
CA VAL A 193 -20.44 8.57 8.50
C VAL A 193 -21.95 8.34 8.58
N GLU A 194 -22.49 8.11 9.77
CA GLU A 194 -23.92 7.89 10.02
C GLU A 194 -24.79 9.10 9.63
N ASN A 195 -24.25 10.32 9.77
CA ASN A 195 -24.97 11.57 9.49
C ASN A 195 -24.56 12.24 8.15
N SER A 196 -23.64 11.63 7.38
CA SER A 196 -23.04 12.29 6.20
C SER A 196 -24.05 12.61 5.11
N GLY A 197 -25.06 11.74 4.91
CA GLY A 197 -26.01 11.84 3.80
C GLY A 197 -25.35 11.85 2.41
N THR A 198 -24.07 11.46 2.30
CA THR A 198 -23.34 11.44 1.03
C THR A 198 -23.71 10.18 0.23
N ASP A 199 -23.91 10.35 -1.07
CA ASP A 199 -24.09 9.25 -2.03
C ASP A 199 -22.75 8.87 -2.72
N ASP A 200 -21.64 9.53 -2.35
CA ASP A 200 -20.33 9.24 -2.92
C ASP A 200 -19.77 7.92 -2.36
N ALA A 201 -19.83 6.88 -3.19
CA ALA A 201 -19.34 5.55 -2.85
C ALA A 201 -17.82 5.52 -2.59
N ASP A 202 -17.00 6.39 -3.19
CA ASP A 202 -15.57 6.44 -2.90
C ASP A 202 -15.28 7.10 -1.56
N GLU A 203 -16.01 8.16 -1.22
CA GLU A 203 -15.90 8.82 0.08
C GLU A 203 -16.36 7.89 1.21
N LEU A 204 -17.48 7.18 1.02
CA LEU A 204 -17.96 6.17 1.96
C LEU A 204 -17.01 4.98 2.09
N LEU A 205 -16.43 4.51 0.98
CA LEU A 205 -15.45 3.43 0.98
C LEU A 205 -14.25 3.80 1.85
N TRP A 206 -13.70 4.98 1.65
CA TRP A 206 -12.56 5.46 2.44
C TRP A 206 -12.92 5.62 3.92
N ALA A 207 -14.07 6.23 4.23
CA ALA A 207 -14.49 6.45 5.60
C ALA A 207 -14.75 5.14 6.36
N ARG A 208 -15.44 4.17 5.73
CA ARG A 208 -15.72 2.86 6.32
C ARG A 208 -14.46 2.03 6.49
N THR A 209 -13.55 2.04 5.52
CA THR A 209 -12.27 1.35 5.66
C THR A 209 -11.46 1.93 6.83
N THR A 210 -11.41 3.25 6.95
CA THR A 210 -10.72 3.93 8.06
C THR A 210 -11.34 3.58 9.41
N LEU A 211 -12.68 3.56 9.52
CA LEU A 211 -13.38 3.12 10.73
C LEU A 211 -13.07 1.67 11.09
N ALA A 212 -13.01 0.78 10.11
CA ALA A 212 -12.69 -0.63 10.33
C ALA A 212 -11.28 -0.79 10.92
N GLU A 213 -10.29 -0.12 10.34
CA GLU A 213 -8.91 -0.15 10.83
C GLU A 213 -8.77 0.49 12.22
N MET A 214 -9.52 1.56 12.50
CA MET A 214 -9.58 2.16 13.84
C MET A 214 -10.20 1.22 14.87
N ALA A 215 -11.33 0.59 14.54
CA ALA A 215 -11.99 -0.39 15.38
C ALA A 215 -11.09 -1.60 15.66
N GLU A 216 -10.38 -2.08 14.64
CA GLU A 216 -9.42 -3.17 14.77
C GLU A 216 -8.30 -2.83 15.75
N ARG A 217 -7.70 -1.63 15.63
CA ARG A 217 -6.68 -1.13 16.58
C ARG A 217 -7.23 -1.01 18.00
N LEU A 218 -8.49 -0.62 18.15
CA LEU A 218 -9.14 -0.49 19.46
C LEU A 218 -9.60 -1.84 20.05
N GLY A 219 -9.49 -2.94 19.30
CA GLY A 219 -9.98 -4.26 19.73
C GLY A 219 -11.50 -4.45 19.57
N HIS A 220 -12.16 -3.56 18.83
CA HIS A 220 -13.59 -3.61 18.51
C HIS A 220 -13.85 -4.49 17.28
N ALA A 221 -13.60 -5.81 17.42
CA ALA A 221 -13.61 -6.75 16.30
C ALA A 221 -14.94 -6.80 15.53
N ASP A 222 -16.07 -6.84 16.25
CA ASP A 222 -17.40 -6.89 15.61
C ASP A 222 -17.68 -5.62 14.79
N GLN A 223 -17.31 -4.45 15.31
CA GLN A 223 -17.47 -3.19 14.60
C GLN A 223 -16.51 -3.08 13.42
N ALA A 224 -15.27 -3.56 13.56
CA ALA A 224 -14.30 -3.60 12.48
C ALA A 224 -14.82 -4.42 11.31
N GLU A 225 -15.30 -5.64 11.56
CA GLU A 225 -15.86 -6.49 10.51
C GLU A 225 -17.11 -5.89 9.87
N ALA A 226 -18.00 -5.28 10.67
CA ALA A 226 -19.19 -4.61 10.14
C ALA A 226 -18.81 -3.49 9.15
N ASP A 227 -17.82 -2.67 9.48
CA ASP A 227 -17.34 -1.59 8.60
C ASP A 227 -16.60 -2.12 7.37
N TYR A 228 -15.77 -3.17 7.49
CA TYR A 228 -15.15 -3.83 6.33
C TYR A 228 -16.19 -4.40 5.36
N ARG A 229 -17.22 -5.09 5.88
CA ARG A 229 -18.30 -5.66 5.05
C ARG A 229 -19.15 -4.56 4.40
N ALA A 230 -19.44 -3.48 5.12
CA ALA A 230 -20.13 -2.32 4.56
C ALA A 230 -19.32 -1.70 3.41
N ALA A 231 -18.01 -1.55 3.59
CA ALA A 231 -17.09 -1.04 2.55
C ALA A 231 -17.06 -1.95 1.31
N LEU A 232 -17.01 -3.28 1.50
CA LEU A 232 -17.09 -4.26 0.40
C LEU A 232 -18.44 -4.18 -0.34
N GLY A 233 -19.53 -3.96 0.38
CA GLY A 233 -20.89 -3.84 -0.16
C GLY A 233 -21.07 -2.67 -1.13
N LEU A 234 -20.16 -1.69 -1.16
CA LEU A 234 -20.15 -0.58 -2.11
C LEU A 234 -19.76 -1.02 -3.54
N GLY A 235 -19.25 -2.24 -3.72
CA GLY A 235 -18.94 -2.80 -5.04
C GLY A 235 -17.75 -2.13 -5.75
N ARG A 236 -16.93 -1.37 -5.02
CA ARG A 236 -15.73 -0.70 -5.56
C ARG A 236 -14.51 -1.62 -5.47
N ARG A 237 -13.73 -1.69 -6.56
CA ARG A 237 -12.43 -2.37 -6.54
C ARG A 237 -11.46 -1.56 -5.70
N SER A 238 -11.00 -2.14 -4.60
CA SER A 238 -10.00 -1.53 -3.72
C SER A 238 -9.07 -2.61 -3.19
N PRO A 239 -7.91 -2.80 -3.85
CA PRO A 239 -6.87 -3.71 -3.36
C PRO A 239 -6.44 -3.38 -1.92
N TYR A 240 -6.48 -2.11 -1.53
CA TYR A 240 -6.22 -1.69 -0.16
C TYR A 240 -7.25 -2.26 0.83
N LEU A 241 -8.55 -2.10 0.56
CA LEU A 241 -9.62 -2.66 1.40
C LEU A 241 -9.49 -4.18 1.50
N TRP A 242 -9.25 -4.86 0.38
CA TRP A 242 -9.11 -6.32 0.36
C TRP A 242 -7.90 -6.78 1.18
N ALA A 243 -6.78 -6.06 1.10
CA ALA A 243 -5.59 -6.34 1.91
C ALA A 243 -5.87 -6.14 3.41
N ALA A 244 -6.49 -5.02 3.79
CA ALA A 244 -6.82 -4.72 5.18
C ALA A 244 -7.81 -5.73 5.78
N TYR A 245 -8.89 -6.05 5.06
CA TYR A 245 -9.86 -7.05 5.53
C TYR A 245 -9.27 -8.46 5.56
N ALA A 246 -8.42 -8.82 4.59
CA ALA A 246 -7.72 -10.10 4.63
C ALA A 246 -6.77 -10.22 5.83
N ASP A 247 -6.09 -9.14 6.23
CA ASP A 247 -5.29 -9.14 7.46
C ASP A 247 -6.13 -9.32 8.71
N PHE A 248 -7.25 -8.58 8.81
CA PHE A 248 -8.22 -8.77 9.87
C PHE A 248 -8.68 -10.23 9.96
N LEU A 249 -9.06 -10.85 8.83
CA LEU A 249 -9.49 -12.25 8.80
C LEU A 249 -8.36 -13.23 9.18
N LEU A 250 -7.13 -12.98 8.74
CA LEU A 250 -5.96 -13.81 9.11
C LEU A 250 -5.64 -13.70 10.60
N ASP A 251 -5.83 -12.53 11.22
CA ASP A 251 -5.64 -12.33 12.66
C ASP A 251 -6.74 -13.01 13.49
N HIS A 252 -7.93 -13.20 12.91
CA HIS A 252 -9.05 -13.92 13.52
C HIS A 252 -9.12 -15.40 13.11
N ASP A 253 -8.04 -15.94 12.57
CA ASP A 253 -7.90 -17.33 12.11
C ASP A 253 -8.97 -17.81 11.13
N ARG A 254 -9.32 -16.95 10.15
CA ARG A 254 -10.31 -17.22 9.10
C ARG A 254 -9.70 -17.29 7.70
N PRO A 255 -8.72 -18.18 7.45
CA PRO A 255 -8.02 -18.25 6.16
C PRO A 255 -8.93 -18.70 5.00
N THR A 256 -10.00 -19.48 5.25
CA THR A 256 -10.94 -19.90 4.21
C THR A 256 -11.60 -18.69 3.52
N GLU A 257 -11.98 -17.68 4.31
CA GLU A 257 -12.63 -16.48 3.80
C GLU A 257 -11.65 -15.57 3.06
N VAL A 258 -10.39 -15.50 3.52
CA VAL A 258 -9.32 -14.80 2.81
C VAL A 258 -9.12 -15.39 1.42
N ALA A 259 -9.07 -16.73 1.34
CA ALA A 259 -8.85 -17.39 0.06
C ALA A 259 -10.03 -17.22 -0.90
N GLY A 260 -11.27 -17.13 -0.39
CA GLY A 260 -12.45 -16.77 -1.20
C GLY A 260 -12.47 -15.30 -1.62
N LEU A 261 -12.12 -14.38 -0.72
CA LEU A 261 -12.04 -12.94 -0.98
C LEU A 261 -11.01 -12.60 -2.07
N LEU A 262 -9.87 -13.29 -2.05
CA LEU A 262 -8.71 -13.00 -2.91
C LEU A 262 -8.61 -13.91 -4.12
N GLU A 263 -9.61 -14.77 -4.37
CA GLU A 263 -9.65 -15.62 -5.54
C GLU A 263 -9.55 -14.78 -6.84
N GLY A 264 -8.59 -15.15 -7.71
CA GLY A 264 -8.33 -14.41 -8.94
C GLY A 264 -7.68 -13.03 -8.79
N GLN A 265 -7.31 -12.59 -7.57
CA GLN A 265 -6.64 -11.30 -7.31
C GLN A 265 -5.12 -11.41 -7.15
N ALA A 266 -4.52 -12.54 -7.54
CA ALA A 266 -3.08 -12.86 -7.42
C ALA A 266 -2.11 -11.96 -8.22
N ARG A 267 -2.61 -10.96 -8.95
CA ARG A 267 -1.76 -10.03 -9.70
C ARG A 267 -1.03 -9.04 -8.79
N ALA A 268 -1.69 -8.57 -7.73
CA ALA A 268 -1.11 -7.61 -6.80
C ALA A 268 -0.28 -8.33 -5.75
N ASP A 269 1.00 -7.98 -5.60
CA ASP A 269 1.92 -8.67 -4.67
C ASP A 269 1.40 -8.70 -3.23
N GLY A 270 0.86 -7.58 -2.75
CA GLY A 270 0.28 -7.50 -1.41
C GLY A 270 -0.93 -8.43 -1.19
N LEU A 271 -1.73 -8.67 -2.23
CA LEU A 271 -2.86 -9.61 -2.16
C LEU A 271 -2.40 -11.05 -2.33
N LEU A 272 -1.45 -11.29 -3.24
CA LEU A 272 -0.84 -12.60 -3.44
C LEU A 272 -0.18 -13.12 -2.15
N LEU A 273 0.52 -12.26 -1.40
CA LEU A 273 1.09 -12.61 -0.11
C LEU A 273 0.01 -13.09 0.87
N ARG A 274 -1.10 -12.36 1.00
CA ARG A 274 -2.19 -12.73 1.92
C ARG A 274 -2.91 -14.00 1.49
N LEU A 275 -3.09 -14.21 0.19
CA LEU A 275 -3.60 -15.46 -0.38
C LEU A 275 -2.66 -16.63 -0.05
N ALA A 276 -1.36 -16.48 -0.27
CA ALA A 276 -0.37 -17.51 0.04
C ALA A 276 -0.35 -17.86 1.55
N LEU A 277 -0.45 -16.86 2.43
CA LEU A 277 -0.57 -17.08 3.87
C LEU A 277 -1.83 -17.86 4.26
N ALA A 278 -2.96 -17.57 3.61
CA ALA A 278 -4.21 -18.31 3.83
C ALA A 278 -4.10 -19.76 3.33
N GLU A 279 -3.55 -19.97 2.13
CA GLU A 279 -3.35 -21.30 1.55
C GLU A 279 -2.37 -22.15 2.35
N GLN A 280 -1.31 -21.55 2.90
CA GLN A 280 -0.37 -22.20 3.80
C GLN A 280 -1.08 -22.79 5.02
N ARG A 281 -1.94 -21.99 5.69
CA ARG A 281 -2.71 -22.45 6.87
C ARG A 281 -3.73 -23.52 6.53
N LEU A 282 -4.30 -23.47 5.31
CA LEU A 282 -5.29 -24.43 4.84
C LEU A 282 -4.69 -25.71 4.24
N GLY A 283 -3.36 -25.77 4.03
CA GLY A 283 -2.71 -26.86 3.32
C GLY A 283 -3.16 -27.00 1.86
N ARG A 284 -3.49 -25.87 1.19
CA ARG A 284 -3.94 -25.89 -0.21
C ARG A 284 -2.77 -26.06 -1.18
N SER A 285 -3.00 -26.78 -2.28
CA SER A 285 -1.98 -27.04 -3.32
C SER A 285 -1.47 -25.78 -4.03
N GLY A 286 -2.26 -24.70 -4.06
CA GLY A 286 -1.87 -23.41 -4.65
C GLY A 286 -0.68 -22.72 -3.95
N PHE A 287 -0.46 -23.02 -2.67
CA PHE A 287 0.54 -22.35 -1.84
C PHE A 287 1.95 -22.38 -2.45
N ALA A 288 2.39 -23.55 -2.91
CA ALA A 288 3.75 -23.71 -3.44
C ALA A 288 3.99 -22.84 -4.69
N GLY A 289 2.98 -22.72 -5.56
CA GLY A 289 3.05 -21.87 -6.75
C GLY A 289 3.09 -20.38 -6.40
N HIS A 290 2.18 -19.93 -5.53
CA HIS A 290 2.14 -18.53 -5.11
C HIS A 290 3.38 -18.11 -4.29
N ALA A 291 3.92 -19.00 -3.45
CA ALA A 291 5.15 -18.76 -2.71
C ALA A 291 6.38 -18.60 -3.62
N ALA A 292 6.45 -19.41 -4.70
CA ALA A 292 7.50 -19.30 -5.70
C ALA A 292 7.39 -18.02 -6.55
N ASP A 293 6.17 -17.63 -6.91
CA ASP A 293 5.90 -16.38 -7.63
C ASP A 293 6.32 -15.16 -6.80
N LEU A 294 5.92 -15.10 -5.52
CA LEU A 294 6.37 -14.05 -4.60
C LEU A 294 7.89 -13.98 -4.48
N ALA A 295 8.56 -15.13 -4.35
CA ALA A 295 10.02 -15.19 -4.28
C ALA A 295 10.68 -14.55 -5.53
N ALA A 296 10.18 -14.90 -6.72
CA ALA A 296 10.69 -14.38 -7.98
C ALA A 296 10.45 -12.87 -8.11
N ARG A 297 9.26 -12.38 -7.74
CA ARG A 297 8.92 -10.95 -7.80
C ARG A 297 9.77 -10.11 -6.85
N TYR A 298 9.94 -10.54 -5.60
CA TYR A 298 10.78 -9.83 -4.64
C TYR A 298 12.26 -9.86 -5.02
N ALA A 299 12.77 -10.99 -5.53
CA ALA A 299 14.13 -11.03 -6.08
C ALA A 299 14.32 -10.03 -7.23
N ALA A 300 13.32 -9.89 -8.12
CA ALA A 300 13.36 -8.92 -9.20
C ALA A 300 13.29 -7.47 -8.70
N ASN A 301 12.49 -7.18 -7.67
CA ASN A 301 12.41 -5.86 -7.03
C ASN A 301 13.77 -5.47 -6.43
N GLN A 302 14.39 -6.38 -5.66
CA GLN A 302 15.71 -6.17 -5.07
C GLN A 302 16.79 -5.95 -6.13
N ALA A 303 16.77 -6.70 -7.24
CA ALA A 303 17.71 -6.51 -8.34
C ALA A 303 17.61 -5.14 -9.01
N ARG A 304 16.42 -4.51 -8.99
CA ARG A 304 16.20 -3.14 -9.48
C ARG A 304 16.43 -2.06 -8.41
N GLY A 305 16.71 -2.43 -7.17
CA GLY A 305 16.78 -1.50 -6.04
C GLY A 305 15.42 -0.89 -5.67
N ASP A 306 14.32 -1.56 -5.99
CA ASP A 306 12.97 -1.11 -5.62
C ASP A 306 12.73 -1.38 -4.13
N ALA A 307 12.42 -0.32 -3.39
CA ALA A 307 12.19 -0.35 -1.94
C ALA A 307 10.71 -0.08 -1.57
N SER A 308 9.79 -0.15 -2.53
CA SER A 308 8.38 0.21 -2.32
C SER A 308 7.57 -0.86 -1.56
N HIS A 309 8.09 -2.09 -1.42
CA HIS A 309 7.36 -3.25 -0.86
C HIS A 309 8.05 -3.90 0.35
N LEU A 310 8.92 -3.17 1.06
CA LEU A 310 9.74 -3.72 2.14
C LEU A 310 8.91 -4.31 3.31
N GLY A 311 7.74 -3.73 3.62
CA GLY A 311 6.83 -4.26 4.62
C GLY A 311 6.28 -5.65 4.27
N GLU A 312 5.78 -5.82 3.04
CA GLU A 312 5.33 -7.11 2.51
C GLU A 312 6.47 -8.12 2.41
N GLU A 313 7.64 -7.71 1.92
CA GLU A 313 8.83 -8.56 1.83
C GLU A 313 9.29 -9.06 3.20
N SER A 314 9.25 -8.19 4.21
CA SER A 314 9.53 -8.57 5.60
C SER A 314 8.57 -9.68 6.08
N ARG A 315 7.27 -9.49 5.86
CA ARG A 315 6.27 -10.47 6.27
C ARG A 315 6.41 -11.79 5.51
N TYR A 316 6.73 -11.75 4.22
CA TYR A 316 7.07 -12.93 3.43
C TYR A 316 8.27 -13.66 4.03
N ALA A 317 9.38 -12.96 4.26
CA ALA A 317 10.60 -13.54 4.81
C ALA A 317 10.33 -14.21 6.17
N LEU A 318 9.51 -13.59 7.01
CA LEU A 318 9.17 -14.15 8.32
C LEU A 318 8.27 -15.39 8.24
N ARG A 319 7.19 -15.33 7.46
CA ARG A 319 6.09 -16.31 7.53
C ARG A 319 6.21 -17.46 6.53
N ILE A 320 6.78 -17.19 5.36
CA ILE A 320 6.93 -18.16 4.27
C ILE A 320 8.40 -18.54 4.09
N GLY A 321 9.29 -17.55 4.06
CA GLY A 321 10.73 -17.78 3.92
C GLY A 321 11.40 -18.36 5.17
N HIS A 322 10.76 -18.26 6.33
CA HIS A 322 11.30 -18.66 7.63
C HIS A 322 12.69 -18.06 7.94
N ASP A 323 12.94 -16.85 7.46
CA ASP A 323 14.17 -16.08 7.68
C ASP A 323 13.87 -14.85 8.55
N PRO A 324 13.92 -14.98 9.88
CA PRO A 324 13.66 -13.87 10.79
C PRO A 324 14.72 -12.78 10.73
N ALA A 325 15.95 -13.09 10.31
CA ALA A 325 17.02 -12.09 10.19
C ALA A 325 16.79 -11.19 8.97
N ALA A 326 16.44 -11.77 7.82
CA ALA A 326 16.03 -11.00 6.65
C ALA A 326 14.76 -10.19 6.93
N ALA A 327 13.75 -10.79 7.57
CA ALA A 327 12.53 -10.09 7.96
C ALA A 327 12.82 -8.86 8.82
N LEU A 328 13.67 -8.98 9.84
CA LEU A 328 14.01 -7.87 10.72
C LEU A 328 14.70 -6.73 9.96
N ARG A 329 15.68 -7.05 9.10
CA ARG A 329 16.38 -6.06 8.27
C ARG A 329 15.42 -5.32 7.35
N LEU A 330 14.52 -6.03 6.68
CA LEU A 330 13.51 -5.45 5.79
C LEU A 330 12.51 -4.58 6.57
N ALA A 331 12.04 -5.06 7.72
CA ALA A 331 11.12 -4.31 8.59
C ALA A 331 11.75 -3.01 9.10
N GLN A 332 13.02 -3.03 9.51
CA GLN A 332 13.74 -1.82 9.96
C GLN A 332 13.99 -0.83 8.81
N ALA A 333 14.33 -1.33 7.63
CA ALA A 333 14.46 -0.50 6.44
C ALA A 333 13.13 0.18 6.10
N ASN A 334 12.02 -0.57 6.11
CA ASN A 334 10.67 -0.02 5.95
C ASN A 334 10.36 1.04 7.03
N TRP A 335 10.63 0.73 8.30
CA TRP A 335 10.39 1.63 9.44
C TRP A 335 11.13 2.98 9.35
N SER A 336 12.26 3.01 8.64
CA SER A 336 13.01 4.24 8.41
C SER A 336 12.27 5.22 7.48
N VAL A 337 11.39 4.70 6.62
CA VAL A 337 10.64 5.44 5.60
C VAL A 337 9.18 5.65 6.03
N GLN A 338 8.55 4.62 6.58
CA GLN A 338 7.12 4.55 6.90
C GLN A 338 6.90 3.98 8.31
N ARG A 339 5.91 4.51 9.04
CA ARG A 339 5.69 4.26 10.48
C ARG A 339 4.23 3.95 10.79
N GLU A 340 3.56 3.25 9.89
CA GLU A 340 2.18 2.82 10.13
C GLU A 340 2.11 1.73 11.21
N PRO A 341 0.93 1.50 11.82
CA PRO A 341 0.74 0.43 12.81
C PRO A 341 1.20 -0.96 12.32
N ARG A 342 1.00 -1.26 11.04
CA ARG A 342 1.46 -2.52 10.42
C ARG A 342 2.99 -2.63 10.33
N ASP A 343 3.67 -1.51 10.14
CA ASP A 343 5.14 -1.45 10.07
C ASP A 343 5.74 -1.66 11.46
N ALA A 344 5.11 -1.05 12.47
CA ALA A 344 5.44 -1.27 13.87
C ALA A 344 5.31 -2.76 14.22
N ARG A 345 4.19 -3.38 13.82
CA ARG A 345 3.98 -4.82 14.00
C ARG A 345 5.06 -5.65 13.33
N ALA A 346 5.40 -5.34 12.07
CA ALA A 346 6.41 -6.09 11.32
C ALA A 346 7.76 -6.09 12.04
N VAL A 347 8.21 -4.94 12.54
CA VAL A 347 9.47 -4.84 13.31
C VAL A 347 9.37 -5.63 14.61
N LEU A 348 8.28 -5.50 15.37
CA LEU A 348 8.10 -6.18 16.65
C LEU A 348 8.09 -7.71 16.47
N GLU A 349 7.31 -8.23 15.51
CA GLU A 349 7.25 -9.66 15.22
C GLU A 349 8.61 -10.20 14.74
N ALA A 350 9.28 -9.49 13.84
CA ALA A 350 10.58 -9.91 13.33
C ALA A 350 11.68 -9.84 14.40
N ALA A 351 11.70 -8.81 15.24
CA ALA A 351 12.64 -8.68 16.35
C ALA A 351 12.48 -9.81 17.37
N GLN A 352 11.24 -10.16 17.70
CA GLN A 352 10.94 -11.29 18.58
C GLN A 352 11.39 -12.62 17.95
N ALA A 353 11.06 -12.86 16.69
CA ALA A 353 11.44 -14.10 15.99
C ALA A 353 12.95 -14.23 15.81
N ALA A 354 13.66 -13.12 15.56
CA ALA A 354 15.11 -13.07 15.44
C ALA A 354 15.83 -13.10 16.80
N ARG A 355 15.09 -13.06 17.92
CA ARG A 355 15.61 -12.95 19.29
C ARG A 355 16.52 -11.73 19.48
N GLN A 356 16.15 -10.61 18.87
CA GLN A 356 16.87 -9.34 18.93
C GLN A 356 15.95 -8.24 19.49
N PRO A 357 15.59 -8.27 20.79
CA PRO A 357 14.63 -7.33 21.35
C PRO A 357 15.07 -5.87 21.26
N GLU A 358 16.37 -5.59 21.36
CA GLU A 358 16.94 -4.25 21.20
C GLU A 358 16.64 -3.63 19.82
N ALA A 359 16.49 -4.46 18.78
CA ALA A 359 16.19 -4.01 17.43
C ALA A 359 14.79 -3.36 17.31
N ALA A 360 13.89 -3.64 18.26
CA ALA A 360 12.56 -3.04 18.35
C ALA A 360 12.53 -1.68 19.07
N ARG A 361 13.65 -1.25 19.68
CA ARG A 361 13.69 -0.03 20.50
C ARG A 361 13.14 1.22 19.80
N PRO A 362 13.48 1.51 18.53
CA PRO A 362 12.94 2.68 17.82
C PRO A 362 11.41 2.69 17.72
N VAL A 363 10.79 1.50 17.59
CA VAL A 363 9.32 1.35 17.53
C VAL A 363 8.72 1.55 18.92
N LEU A 364 9.28 0.92 19.95
CA LEU A 364 8.79 1.06 21.32
C LEU A 364 8.81 2.53 21.77
N ASP A 365 9.89 3.24 21.48
CA ASP A 365 9.99 4.67 21.80
C ASP A 365 9.00 5.52 21.00
N PHE A 366 8.72 5.17 19.74
CA PHE A 366 7.71 5.84 18.93
C PHE A 366 6.29 5.63 19.47
N LEU A 367 5.94 4.40 19.85
CA LEU A 367 4.64 4.07 20.44
C LEU A 367 4.43 4.85 21.74
N ALA A 368 5.46 4.89 22.60
CA ALA A 368 5.41 5.64 23.86
C ALA A 368 5.21 7.15 23.66
N ARG A 369 5.89 7.75 22.66
CA ARG A 369 5.78 9.19 22.37
C ARG A 369 4.49 9.58 21.66
N SER A 370 4.03 8.77 20.71
CA SER A 370 2.82 9.07 19.93
C SER A 370 1.54 8.81 20.70
N GLY A 371 1.59 7.90 21.68
CA GLY A 371 0.40 7.43 22.38
C GLY A 371 -0.48 6.53 21.52
N LEU A 372 0.00 6.03 20.36
CA LEU A 372 -0.73 5.12 19.48
C LEU A 372 -1.32 3.96 20.28
N GLN A 373 -2.63 3.76 20.15
CA GLN A 373 -3.37 2.66 20.75
C GLN A 373 -3.60 1.58 19.70
N ASP A 374 -3.03 0.40 19.92
CA ASP A 374 -3.28 -0.78 19.07
C ASP A 374 -3.22 -2.06 19.91
N ALA A 375 -4.38 -2.68 20.12
CA ALA A 375 -4.54 -3.91 20.90
C ALA A 375 -3.70 -5.08 20.33
N ARG A 376 -3.43 -5.08 19.01
CA ARG A 376 -2.63 -6.11 18.34
C ARG A 376 -1.14 -5.98 18.67
N LEU A 377 -0.67 -4.77 19.00
CA LEU A 377 0.73 -4.51 19.34
C LEU A 377 1.02 -4.77 20.83
N ALA A 378 0.04 -4.59 21.71
CA ALA A 378 0.19 -4.75 23.16
C ALA A 378 0.91 -6.05 23.60
N PRO A 379 0.54 -7.25 23.12
CA PRO A 379 1.24 -8.48 23.52
C PRO A 379 2.70 -8.53 23.04
N LEU A 380 3.01 -8.01 21.84
CA LEU A 380 4.37 -7.95 21.31
C LEU A 380 5.24 -6.98 22.11
N VAL A 381 4.68 -5.81 22.44
CA VAL A 381 5.34 -4.80 23.29
C VAL A 381 5.65 -5.38 24.67
N ALA A 382 4.70 -6.09 25.28
CA ALA A 382 4.91 -6.72 26.58
C ALA A 382 6.01 -7.79 26.55
N ALA A 383 6.02 -8.64 25.52
CA ALA A 383 7.03 -9.69 25.36
C ALA A 383 8.45 -9.11 25.18
N LEU A 384 8.59 -8.04 24.39
CA LEU A 384 9.88 -7.43 24.10
C LEU A 384 10.40 -6.53 25.23
N ALA A 385 9.50 -5.86 25.97
CA ALA A 385 9.87 -5.08 27.15
C ALA A 385 10.28 -5.96 28.35
N GLY A 386 9.72 -7.18 28.45
CA GLY A 386 10.05 -8.16 29.49
C GLY A 386 11.36 -8.90 29.28
N GLY A 387 11.86 -8.99 28.03
CA GLY A 387 13.10 -9.69 27.68
C GLY A 387 14.40 -8.89 27.85
N ALA A 388 14.31 -7.61 28.26
CA ALA A 388 15.43 -6.71 28.49
C ALA A 388 15.90 -6.67 29.96
N ARG A 389 15.59 -7.69 30.77
CA ARG A 389 15.99 -7.81 32.18
C ARG A 389 16.92 -8.98 32.43
#